data_AF-A0AAP3H3N5-F1
#
_entry.id   AF-A0AAP3H3N5-F1
#
_cell.length_a   1.000
_cell.length_b   1.000
_cell.length_c   1.000
_cell.angle_alpha   90.00
_cell.angle_beta   90.00
_cell.angle_gamma   90.00
#
_symmetry.space_group_name_H-M   'P 1'
#
loop_
_entity.id
_entity.type
_entity.pdbx_description
1 polymer ?
#
loop_
_entity_poly.entity_id
_entity_poly.type
_entity_poly.pdbx_seq_one_letter_code
_entity_poly.pdbx_strand_id
1 'polypeptide(L)'
;MESIMLLNAPENWKVYRLGQLLEERKEKVSDKDYPPLSVTKDGIVPQMEHVAKSDDSENRKKVLKGDFVINSRSDRKGSSGLSDYDGSVSLINIVLKPRIVSPRFLQYLMKSETFQEEFYRFGHGIHADLWTTRFSELKAIKVALPEPEVQEKIVEFLDVELPKFDQIIEQVGGRESAVRSKPGTLLRLLFEKRSALIALVIKGQLNPSTLKESAEAQSHPVHFERELGT
;
A
#
# COMPACT_ATOMS: atom_id res chain seq x y z
N MET A 1 10.63 20.32 -7.12
CA MET A 1 9.34 20.07 -6.45
C MET A 1 9.64 19.32 -5.17
N GLU A 2 9.12 19.78 -4.04
CA GLU A 2 9.30 19.10 -2.75
C GLU A 2 8.49 17.81 -2.70
N SER A 3 9.09 16.75 -2.16
CA SER A 3 8.51 15.41 -2.14
C SER A 3 7.51 15.28 -1.00
N ILE A 4 6.25 14.93 -1.29
CA ILE A 4 5.21 14.79 -0.25
C ILE A 4 5.50 13.64 0.71
N MET A 5 6.30 12.67 0.26
CA MET A 5 6.77 11.55 1.06
C MET A 5 7.74 11.97 2.16
N LEU A 6 8.38 13.14 2.04
CA LEU A 6 9.34 13.65 3.02
C LEU A 6 8.77 14.71 3.96
N LEU A 7 7.54 15.18 3.72
CA LEU A 7 6.89 16.19 4.57
C LEU A 7 6.70 15.64 5.99
N ASN A 8 7.30 16.32 6.97
CA ASN A 8 7.38 15.96 8.39
C ASN A 8 7.89 14.52 8.63
N ALA A 9 8.84 14.05 7.81
CA ALA A 9 9.54 12.79 8.10
C ALA A 9 10.46 12.96 9.33
N PRO A 10 10.60 11.94 10.19
CA PRO A 10 11.53 11.99 11.33
C PRO A 10 12.97 12.22 10.88
N GLU A 11 13.70 13.08 11.60
CA GLU A 11 15.09 13.43 11.28
C GLU A 11 16.05 12.23 11.34
N ASN A 12 15.74 11.23 12.16
CA ASN A 12 16.54 10.02 12.32
C ASN A 12 16.27 8.97 11.23
N TRP A 13 15.30 9.18 10.33
CA TRP A 13 15.04 8.27 9.22
C TRP A 13 15.92 8.63 8.02
N LYS A 14 16.51 7.61 7.40
CA LYS A 14 17.39 7.81 6.24
C LYS A 14 16.57 8.00 4.98
N VAL A 15 16.95 8.98 4.16
CA VAL A 15 16.29 9.25 2.88
C VAL A 15 16.94 8.44 1.76
N TYR A 16 16.12 7.71 1.03
CA TYR A 16 16.52 6.91 -0.13
C TYR A 16 15.74 7.32 -1.37
N ARG A 17 16.34 7.15 -2.54
CA ARG A 17 15.60 7.07 -3.81
C ARG A 17 15.08 5.65 -3.99
N LEU A 18 13.89 5.48 -4.55
CA LEU A 18 13.33 4.14 -4.80
C LEU A 18 14.25 3.26 -5.65
N GLY A 19 15.03 3.82 -6.58
CA GLY A 19 16.00 3.06 -7.37
C GLY A 19 17.17 2.47 -6.56
N GLN A 20 17.38 2.92 -5.31
CA GLN A 20 18.33 2.30 -4.38
C GLN A 20 17.71 1.10 -3.65
N LEU A 21 16.38 1.12 -3.49
CA LEU A 21 15.61 0.12 -2.76
C LEU A 21 15.08 -1.01 -3.65
N LEU A 22 14.84 -0.70 -4.93
CA LEU A 22 14.10 -1.52 -5.88
C LEU A 22 14.85 -1.68 -7.20
N GLU A 23 14.72 -2.85 -7.81
CA GLU A 23 15.18 -3.15 -9.17
C GLU A 23 13.99 -3.52 -10.06
N GLU A 24 13.94 -3.03 -11.30
CA GLU A 24 12.89 -3.44 -12.23
C GLU A 24 13.21 -4.80 -12.86
N ARG A 25 12.28 -5.75 -12.76
CA ARG A 25 12.31 -6.98 -13.56
C ARG A 25 11.73 -6.70 -14.94
N LYS A 26 12.60 -6.79 -15.95
CA LYS A 26 12.24 -6.59 -17.37
C LYS A 26 12.11 -7.90 -18.17
N GLU A 27 12.44 -9.03 -17.54
CA GLU A 27 12.37 -10.36 -18.16
C GLU A 27 10.96 -10.63 -18.69
N LYS A 28 10.89 -11.01 -19.97
CA LYS A 28 9.64 -11.34 -20.65
C LYS A 28 9.47 -12.84 -20.73
N VAL A 29 8.22 -13.30 -20.61
CA VAL A 29 7.84 -14.72 -20.58
C VAL A 29 6.50 -14.92 -21.27
N SER A 30 6.24 -16.18 -21.62
CA SER A 30 4.94 -16.66 -22.10
C SER A 30 3.98 -16.91 -20.92
N ASP A 31 2.69 -16.65 -21.13
CA ASP A 31 1.64 -17.04 -20.17
C ASP A 31 1.44 -18.56 -20.05
N LYS A 32 2.03 -19.34 -20.96
CA LYS A 32 2.07 -20.80 -20.91
C LYS A 32 3.03 -21.32 -19.85
N ASP A 33 4.18 -20.66 -19.71
CA ASP A 33 5.22 -21.02 -18.74
C ASP A 33 4.98 -20.35 -17.38
N TYR A 34 4.42 -19.14 -17.40
CA TYR A 34 4.15 -18.32 -16.21
C TYR A 34 2.70 -17.86 -16.22
N PRO A 35 1.81 -18.44 -15.39
CA PRO A 35 0.37 -18.20 -15.47
C PRO A 35 0.05 -16.71 -15.32
N PRO A 36 -0.97 -16.22 -16.05
CA PRO A 36 -1.27 -14.81 -16.08
C PRO A 36 -1.88 -14.33 -14.76
N LEU A 37 -1.37 -13.21 -14.26
CA LEU A 37 -1.83 -12.54 -13.05
C LEU A 37 -2.50 -11.20 -13.39
N SER A 38 -3.50 -10.84 -12.58
CA SER A 38 -4.16 -9.54 -12.58
C SER A 38 -3.63 -8.69 -11.44
N VAL A 39 -3.35 -7.42 -11.72
CA VAL A 39 -2.94 -6.42 -10.72
C VAL A 39 -4.14 -5.52 -10.44
N THR A 40 -4.72 -5.64 -9.24
CA THR A 40 -5.91 -4.90 -8.81
C THR A 40 -5.58 -3.94 -7.67
N LYS A 41 -6.55 -3.13 -7.23
CA LYS A 41 -6.40 -2.27 -6.04
C LYS A 41 -6.22 -3.09 -4.76
N ASP A 42 -6.79 -4.29 -4.72
CA ASP A 42 -6.74 -5.15 -3.55
C ASP A 42 -5.44 -5.96 -3.52
N GLY A 43 -4.88 -6.32 -4.68
CA GLY A 43 -3.57 -6.95 -4.76
C GLY A 43 -3.35 -7.67 -6.09
N ILE A 44 -2.44 -8.63 -6.05
CA ILE A 44 -2.16 -9.50 -7.20
C ILE A 44 -2.98 -10.77 -7.02
N VAL A 45 -3.72 -11.15 -8.06
CA VAL A 45 -4.55 -12.36 -8.07
C VAL A 45 -4.35 -13.13 -9.37
N PRO A 46 -4.55 -14.46 -9.38
CA PRO A 46 -4.63 -15.22 -10.63
C PRO A 46 -5.69 -14.62 -11.57
N GLN A 47 -5.38 -14.52 -12.85
CA GLN A 47 -6.34 -14.02 -13.84
C GLN A 47 -7.42 -15.09 -14.08
N MET A 48 -8.70 -14.71 -14.00
CA MET A 48 -9.82 -15.61 -14.28
C MET A 48 -9.83 -16.02 -15.76
N GLU A 49 -10.21 -17.27 -16.05
CA GLU A 49 -10.15 -17.88 -17.39
C GLU A 49 -10.94 -17.12 -18.47
N HIS A 50 -12.03 -16.44 -18.09
CA HIS A 50 -12.94 -15.74 -19.00
C HIS A 50 -12.59 -14.27 -19.26
N VAL A 51 -11.53 -13.73 -18.62
CA VAL A 51 -11.05 -12.39 -18.95
C VAL A 51 -10.39 -12.45 -20.31
N ALA A 52 -10.77 -11.55 -21.23
CA ALA A 52 -10.17 -11.44 -22.55
C ALA A 52 -8.64 -11.50 -22.44
N LYS A 53 -8.05 -12.61 -22.91
CA LYS A 53 -6.60 -12.73 -23.04
C LYS A 53 -6.21 -11.80 -24.17
N SER A 54 -5.24 -10.92 -23.93
CA SER A 54 -4.57 -10.26 -25.04
C SER A 54 -3.91 -11.36 -25.88
N ASP A 55 -4.04 -11.33 -27.20
CA ASP A 55 -3.43 -12.32 -28.10
C ASP A 55 -1.89 -12.41 -28.01
N ASP A 56 -1.25 -11.51 -27.25
CA ASP A 56 0.18 -11.44 -27.03
C ASP A 56 0.65 -12.29 -25.83
N SER A 57 0.33 -13.58 -25.87
CA SER A 57 0.68 -14.58 -24.84
C SER A 57 2.19 -14.62 -24.52
N GLU A 58 3.04 -14.33 -25.50
CA GLU A 58 4.50 -14.43 -25.43
C GLU A 58 5.20 -13.16 -24.89
N ASN A 59 4.45 -12.07 -24.65
CA ASN A 59 5.03 -10.75 -24.37
C ASN A 59 4.54 -10.18 -23.04
N ARG A 60 4.73 -10.95 -21.98
CA ARG A 60 4.35 -10.56 -20.61
C ARG A 60 5.58 -10.41 -19.74
N LYS A 61 5.53 -9.56 -18.71
CA LYS A 61 6.63 -9.45 -17.74
C LYS A 61 6.51 -10.56 -16.71
N LYS A 62 7.60 -11.26 -16.46
CA LYS A 62 7.68 -12.25 -15.38
C LYS A 62 7.46 -11.59 -14.04
N VAL A 63 6.81 -12.30 -13.14
CA VAL A 63 6.62 -11.95 -11.73
C VAL A 63 7.03 -13.16 -10.92
N LEU A 64 7.83 -12.95 -9.88
CA LEU A 64 8.11 -13.98 -8.89
C LEU A 64 7.48 -13.61 -7.55
N LYS A 65 7.27 -14.62 -6.70
CA LYS A 65 6.87 -14.43 -5.32
C LYS A 65 7.85 -13.47 -4.62
N GLY A 66 7.31 -12.49 -3.92
CA GLY A 66 8.06 -11.41 -3.27
C GLY A 66 8.38 -10.21 -4.16
N ASP A 67 8.10 -10.26 -5.47
CA ASP A 67 8.11 -9.05 -6.31
C ASP A 67 6.90 -8.18 -5.96
N PHE A 68 7.07 -6.86 -5.94
CA PHE A 68 5.98 -5.90 -5.87
C PHE A 68 5.61 -5.44 -7.29
N VAL A 69 4.33 -5.43 -7.64
CA VAL A 69 3.87 -5.02 -8.97
C VAL A 69 2.96 -3.80 -8.84
N ILE A 70 3.17 -2.79 -9.69
CA ILE A 70 2.35 -1.58 -9.76
C ILE A 70 1.94 -1.31 -11.21
N ASN A 71 0.69 -0.95 -11.44
CA ASN A 71 0.21 -0.50 -12.74
C ASN A 71 0.76 0.89 -13.07
N SER A 72 1.32 1.09 -14.27
CA SER A 72 1.94 2.36 -14.64
C SER A 72 0.93 3.47 -15.00
N ARG A 73 -0.33 3.13 -15.27
CA ARG A 73 -1.34 4.08 -15.76
C ARG A 73 -2.18 4.68 -14.63
N SER A 74 -2.46 5.98 -14.75
CA SER A 74 -3.27 6.77 -13.81
C SER A 74 -4.74 6.33 -13.70
N ASP A 75 -5.37 5.88 -14.78
CA ASP A 75 -6.77 5.40 -14.75
C ASP A 75 -6.92 4.12 -13.91
N ARG A 76 -5.79 3.45 -13.64
CA ARG A 76 -5.68 2.29 -12.75
C ARG A 76 -4.94 2.63 -11.45
N LYS A 77 -4.85 3.92 -11.07
CA LYS A 77 -4.18 4.39 -9.84
C LYS A 77 -4.54 3.53 -8.63
N GLY A 78 -3.51 3.12 -7.89
CA GLY A 78 -3.60 2.25 -6.72
C GLY A 78 -3.59 0.75 -7.03
N SER A 79 -3.72 0.33 -8.29
CA SER A 79 -3.63 -1.08 -8.66
C SER A 79 -2.20 -1.58 -8.47
N SER A 80 -1.97 -2.31 -7.39
CA SER A 80 -0.65 -2.75 -6.95
C SER A 80 -0.71 -3.79 -5.83
N GLY A 81 0.37 -4.56 -5.69
CA GLY A 81 0.49 -5.52 -4.58
C GLY A 81 1.83 -6.22 -4.56
N LEU A 82 2.13 -6.85 -3.41
CA LEU A 82 3.19 -7.84 -3.29
C LEU A 82 2.68 -9.17 -3.85
N SER A 83 3.51 -9.88 -4.62
CA SER A 83 3.11 -11.14 -5.24
C SER A 83 3.33 -12.31 -4.29
N ASP A 84 2.27 -13.10 -4.08
CA ASP A 84 2.36 -14.44 -3.48
C ASP A 84 2.59 -15.54 -4.53
N TYR A 85 2.66 -15.16 -5.81
CA TYR A 85 2.67 -16.06 -6.95
C TYR A 85 3.91 -15.85 -7.84
N ASP A 86 4.34 -16.94 -8.47
CA ASP A 86 5.13 -16.87 -9.70
C ASP A 86 4.15 -16.85 -10.88
N GLY A 87 4.36 -15.93 -11.83
CA GLY A 87 3.44 -15.75 -12.94
C GLY A 87 3.86 -14.63 -13.88
N SER A 88 2.90 -14.07 -14.60
CA SER A 88 3.19 -13.04 -15.59
C SER A 88 2.12 -11.94 -15.63
N VAL A 89 2.54 -10.70 -15.83
CA VAL A 89 1.65 -9.53 -15.94
C VAL A 89 1.84 -8.83 -17.29
N SER A 90 0.82 -8.10 -17.73
CA SER A 90 0.91 -7.31 -18.95
C SER A 90 1.98 -6.21 -18.85
N LEU A 91 2.52 -5.77 -20.00
CA LEU A 91 3.66 -4.85 -20.08
C LEU A 91 3.45 -3.47 -19.44
N ILE A 92 2.19 -3.06 -19.25
CA ILE A 92 1.82 -1.81 -18.57
C ILE A 92 2.12 -1.84 -17.07
N ASN A 93 2.46 -3.00 -16.51
CA ASN A 93 2.86 -3.09 -15.11
C ASN A 93 4.37 -2.93 -14.96
N ILE A 94 4.79 -2.38 -13.83
CA ILE A 94 6.19 -2.33 -13.42
C ILE A 94 6.37 -3.40 -12.34
N VAL A 95 7.26 -4.36 -12.61
CA VAL A 95 7.60 -5.44 -11.67
C VAL A 95 8.86 -5.02 -10.92
N LEU A 96 8.76 -4.90 -9.61
CA LEU A 96 9.78 -4.32 -8.72
C LEU A 96 10.29 -5.40 -7.77
N LYS A 97 11.58 -5.66 -7.81
CA LYS A 97 12.28 -6.58 -6.92
C LYS A 97 12.79 -5.79 -5.71
N PRO A 98 12.26 -6.00 -4.49
CA PRO A 98 12.80 -5.37 -3.29
C PRO A 98 14.24 -5.86 -3.03
N ARG A 99 15.14 -4.96 -2.60
CA ARG A 99 16.53 -5.29 -2.26
C ARG A 99 16.83 -5.17 -0.77
N ILE A 100 16.75 -3.96 -0.24
CA ILE A 100 17.16 -3.63 1.14
C ILE A 100 16.00 -3.21 2.04
N VAL A 101 14.79 -3.15 1.49
CA VAL A 101 13.56 -2.76 2.20
C VAL A 101 12.72 -4.01 2.47
N SER A 102 12.09 -4.07 3.64
CA SER A 102 11.13 -5.15 3.94
C SER A 102 10.00 -5.15 2.89
N PRO A 103 9.73 -6.27 2.19
CA PRO A 103 8.66 -6.34 1.19
C PRO A 103 7.28 -6.01 1.77
N ARG A 104 7.05 -6.37 3.03
CA ARG A 104 5.79 -6.09 3.74
C ARG A 104 5.65 -4.61 4.08
N PHE A 105 6.74 -3.97 4.54
CA PHE A 105 6.76 -2.52 4.73
C PHE A 105 6.55 -1.77 3.41
N LEU A 106 7.25 -2.21 2.36
CA LEU A 106 7.10 -1.67 1.01
C LEU A 106 5.64 -1.77 0.52
N GLN A 107 4.94 -2.86 0.83
CA GLN A 107 3.53 -3.01 0.48
C GLN A 107 2.67 -1.90 1.09
N TYR A 108 2.82 -1.59 2.39
CA TYR A 108 2.08 -0.49 3.01
C TYR A 108 2.51 0.87 2.47
N LEU A 109 3.82 1.09 2.31
CA LEU A 109 4.38 2.33 1.77
C LEU A 109 3.79 2.64 0.39
N MET A 110 3.87 1.68 -0.53
CA MET A 110 3.48 1.85 -1.94
C MET A 110 1.96 1.85 -2.13
N LYS A 111 1.19 1.18 -1.24
CA LYS A 111 -0.28 1.22 -1.27
C LYS A 111 -0.84 2.46 -0.58
N SER A 112 -0.06 3.21 0.20
CA SER A 112 -0.52 4.44 0.85
C SER A 112 -0.99 5.49 -0.17
N GLU A 113 -2.03 6.25 0.17
CA GLU A 113 -2.57 7.30 -0.69
C GLU A 113 -1.51 8.37 -1.02
N THR A 114 -0.71 8.76 -0.02
CA THR A 114 0.40 9.70 -0.20
C THR A 114 1.41 9.21 -1.24
N PHE A 115 1.77 7.92 -1.23
CA PHE A 115 2.66 7.40 -2.25
C PHE A 115 2.00 7.38 -3.64
N GLN A 116 0.74 6.98 -3.73
CA GLN A 116 0.03 6.95 -5.01
C GLN A 116 -0.08 8.34 -5.64
N GLU A 117 -0.23 9.40 -4.84
CA GLU A 117 -0.17 10.78 -5.29
C GLU A 117 1.23 11.17 -5.77
N GLU A 118 2.27 10.81 -5.03
CA GLU A 118 3.65 11.11 -5.42
C GLU A 118 4.01 10.41 -6.72
N PHE A 119 3.64 9.13 -6.84
CA PHE A 119 3.80 8.35 -8.06
C PHE A 119 3.10 9.01 -9.26
N TYR A 120 1.89 9.53 -9.07
CA TYR A 120 1.17 10.28 -10.10
C TYR A 120 1.89 11.58 -10.49
N ARG A 121 2.42 12.35 -9.52
CA ARG A 121 3.15 13.62 -9.76
C ARG A 121 4.41 13.43 -10.60
N PHE A 122 5.04 12.27 -10.53
CA PHE A 122 6.21 11.91 -11.33
C PHE A 122 5.87 11.41 -12.74
N GLY A 123 4.60 11.11 -13.01
CA GLY A 123 4.16 10.68 -14.33
C GLY A 123 4.09 11.81 -15.35
N HIS A 124 3.72 11.44 -16.57
CA HIS A 124 3.55 12.36 -17.68
C HIS A 124 2.47 11.85 -18.65
N GLY A 125 1.85 12.76 -19.41
CA GLY A 125 0.87 12.43 -20.43
C GLY A 125 0.15 13.67 -20.95
N ILE A 126 -0.45 13.59 -22.14
CA ILE A 126 -1.22 14.69 -22.73
C ILE A 126 -2.61 14.77 -22.10
N HIS A 127 -3.23 13.61 -21.86
CA HIS A 127 -4.53 13.49 -21.22
C HIS A 127 -4.40 12.70 -19.91
N ALA A 128 -5.26 13.01 -18.94
CA ALA A 128 -5.28 12.34 -17.64
C ALA A 128 -5.43 10.81 -17.78
N ASP A 129 -6.19 10.34 -18.78
CA ASP A 129 -6.43 8.90 -19.03
C ASP A 129 -5.21 8.17 -19.64
N LEU A 130 -4.26 8.91 -20.21
CA LEU A 130 -3.02 8.37 -20.77
C LEU A 130 -1.80 8.71 -19.91
N TRP A 131 -2.03 9.32 -18.74
CA TRP A 131 -0.97 9.68 -17.82
C TRP A 131 -0.29 8.41 -17.30
N THR A 132 1.02 8.36 -17.46
CA THR A 132 1.83 7.17 -17.17
C THR A 132 3.06 7.56 -16.38
N THR A 133 3.40 6.77 -15.38
CA THR A 133 4.67 6.87 -14.65
C THR A 133 5.46 5.59 -14.92
N ARG A 134 6.64 5.68 -15.53
CA ARG A 134 7.49 4.52 -15.83
C ARG A 134 8.50 4.33 -14.70
N PHE A 135 9.27 3.23 -14.77
CA PHE A 135 10.32 2.97 -13.80
C PHE A 135 11.40 4.06 -13.78
N SER A 136 11.67 4.70 -14.93
CA SER A 136 12.64 5.80 -15.04
C SER A 136 12.29 6.99 -14.15
N GLU A 137 11.01 7.28 -13.96
CA GLU A 137 10.53 8.35 -13.08
C GLU A 137 10.35 7.82 -11.65
N LEU A 138 9.73 6.63 -11.49
CA LEU A 138 9.53 6.00 -10.18
C LEU A 138 10.82 5.91 -9.37
N LYS A 139 11.93 5.49 -10.00
CA LYS A 139 13.21 5.29 -9.32
C LYS A 139 13.79 6.59 -8.71
N ALA A 140 13.31 7.76 -9.14
CA ALA A 140 13.75 9.06 -8.65
C ALA A 140 12.93 9.55 -7.43
N ILE A 141 11.79 8.94 -7.14
CA ILE A 141 10.96 9.25 -5.97
C ILE A 141 11.79 9.00 -4.70
N LYS A 142 11.76 9.97 -3.79
CA LYS A 142 12.45 9.88 -2.50
C LYS A 142 11.48 9.46 -1.40
N VAL A 143 11.97 8.64 -0.49
CA VAL A 143 11.23 8.14 0.68
C VAL A 143 12.17 8.11 1.88
N ALA A 144 11.65 8.42 3.06
CA ALA A 144 12.36 8.25 4.32
C ALA A 144 12.02 6.86 4.87
N LEU A 145 13.04 6.07 5.24
CA LEU A 145 12.87 4.74 5.83
C LEU A 145 13.55 4.69 7.19
N PRO A 146 12.93 4.02 8.18
CA PRO A 146 13.61 3.69 9.41
C PRO A 146 14.51 2.45 9.23
N GLU A 147 15.27 2.14 10.26
CA GLU A 147 16.04 0.88 10.33
C GLU A 147 15.11 -0.35 10.27
N PRO A 148 15.61 -1.51 9.79
CA PRO A 148 14.79 -2.69 9.55
C PRO A 148 13.94 -3.15 10.75
N GLU A 149 14.45 -3.07 11.99
CA GLU A 149 13.67 -3.50 13.16
C GLU A 149 12.42 -2.64 13.38
N VAL A 150 12.50 -1.35 13.05
CA VAL A 150 11.36 -0.42 13.16
C VAL A 150 10.38 -0.65 12.01
N GLN A 151 10.87 -0.99 10.80
CA GLN A 151 10.00 -1.38 9.68
C GLN A 151 9.13 -2.58 10.07
N GLU A 152 9.70 -3.59 10.73
CA GLU A 152 8.94 -4.77 11.16
C GLU A 152 7.90 -4.42 12.23
N LYS A 153 8.26 -3.62 13.24
CA LYS A 153 7.30 -3.14 14.25
C LYS A 153 6.13 -2.37 13.65
N ILE A 154 6.38 -1.57 12.61
CA ILE A 154 5.35 -0.87 11.86
C ILE A 154 4.43 -1.86 11.15
N VAL A 155 5.00 -2.88 10.48
CA VAL A 155 4.25 -3.92 9.78
C VAL A 155 3.36 -4.68 10.75
N GLU A 156 3.93 -5.20 11.85
CA GLU A 156 3.19 -5.93 12.89
C GLU A 156 2.02 -5.11 13.45
N PHE A 157 2.23 -3.81 13.68
CA PHE A 157 1.17 -2.92 14.14
C PHE A 157 0.05 -2.78 13.10
N LEU A 158 0.40 -2.55 11.83
CA LEU A 158 -0.60 -2.39 10.76
C LEU A 158 -1.35 -3.71 10.49
N ASP A 159 -0.69 -4.86 10.58
CA ASP A 159 -1.32 -6.17 10.46
C ASP A 159 -2.37 -6.43 11.56
N VAL A 160 -2.18 -5.85 12.75
CA VAL A 160 -3.12 -5.99 13.87
C VAL A 160 -4.25 -4.97 13.79
N GLU A 161 -3.95 -3.71 13.45
CA GLU A 161 -4.94 -2.64 13.49
C GLU A 161 -5.85 -2.60 12.26
N LEU A 162 -5.31 -2.82 11.06
CA LEU A 162 -6.10 -2.67 9.82
C LEU A 162 -7.25 -3.67 9.69
N PRO A 163 -7.10 -4.96 10.07
CA PRO A 163 -8.23 -5.90 10.04
C PRO A 163 -9.40 -5.49 10.92
N LYS A 164 -9.15 -4.75 12.02
CA LYS A 164 -10.23 -4.22 12.87
C LYS A 164 -11.07 -3.20 12.10
N PHE A 165 -10.43 -2.31 11.33
CA PHE A 165 -11.13 -1.39 10.44
C PHE A 165 -11.90 -2.16 9.36
N ASP A 166 -11.28 -3.16 8.74
CA ASP A 166 -11.88 -3.92 7.65
C ASP A 166 -13.15 -4.66 8.12
N GLN A 167 -13.14 -5.27 9.30
CA GLN A 167 -14.31 -5.89 9.92
C GLN A 167 -15.44 -4.89 10.18
N ILE A 168 -15.13 -3.72 10.73
CA ILE A 168 -16.15 -2.69 10.99
C ILE A 168 -16.72 -2.14 9.68
N ILE A 169 -15.86 -1.90 8.68
CA ILE A 169 -16.24 -1.44 7.35
C ILE A 169 -17.18 -2.44 6.67
N GLU A 170 -16.89 -3.75 6.75
CA GLU A 170 -17.73 -4.80 6.19
C GLU A 170 -19.11 -4.85 6.90
N GLN A 171 -19.11 -4.82 8.24
CA GLN A 171 -20.36 -4.84 9.01
C GLN A 171 -21.25 -3.62 8.74
N VAL A 172 -20.66 -2.42 8.69
CA VAL A 172 -21.39 -1.17 8.39
C VAL A 172 -21.81 -1.14 6.93
N GLY A 173 -20.92 -1.49 6.00
CA GLY A 173 -21.18 -1.47 4.56
C GLY A 173 -22.24 -2.47 4.12
N GLY A 174 -22.27 -3.68 4.70
CA GLY A 174 -23.33 -4.66 4.46
C GLY A 174 -24.71 -4.17 4.92
N ARG A 175 -24.77 -3.52 6.08
CA ARG A 175 -26.01 -2.89 6.60
C ARG A 175 -26.45 -1.71 5.74
N GLU A 176 -25.53 -0.86 5.31
CA GLU A 176 -25.84 0.32 4.50
C GLU A 176 -26.27 -0.05 3.08
N SER A 177 -25.63 -1.03 2.44
CA SER A 177 -25.94 -1.46 1.07
C SER A 177 -27.34 -2.06 0.94
N ALA A 178 -27.90 -2.61 2.04
CA ALA A 178 -29.29 -3.06 2.10
C ALA A 178 -30.31 -1.90 2.12
N VAL A 179 -29.87 -0.68 2.43
CA VAL A 179 -30.76 0.48 2.68
C VAL A 179 -30.47 1.65 1.73
N ARG A 180 -29.26 1.77 1.19
CA ARG A 180 -28.76 2.96 0.49
C ARG A 180 -27.90 2.60 -0.72
N SER A 181 -27.94 3.46 -1.73
CA SER A 181 -27.16 3.31 -2.97
C SER A 181 -25.75 3.93 -2.90
N LYS A 182 -25.44 4.68 -1.83
CA LYS A 182 -24.14 5.34 -1.63
C LYS A 182 -23.66 5.15 -0.18
N PRO A 183 -22.34 5.02 0.05
CA PRO A 183 -21.75 5.00 1.38
C PRO A 183 -22.21 6.18 2.26
N GLY A 184 -22.60 5.89 3.49
CA GLY A 184 -22.89 6.90 4.51
C GLY A 184 -21.63 7.58 5.04
N THR A 185 -21.83 8.68 5.78
CA THR A 185 -20.74 9.46 6.39
C THR A 185 -19.84 8.63 7.30
N LEU A 186 -20.41 7.68 8.04
CA LEU A 186 -19.65 6.79 8.93
C LEU A 186 -18.67 5.91 8.14
N LEU A 187 -19.15 5.26 7.08
CA LEU A 187 -18.33 4.39 6.26
C LEU A 187 -17.19 5.17 5.59
N ARG A 188 -17.49 6.37 5.08
CA ARG A 188 -16.48 7.28 4.54
C ARG A 188 -15.41 7.65 5.57
N LEU A 189 -15.82 8.03 6.79
CA LEU A 189 -14.88 8.39 7.85
C LEU A 189 -14.01 7.19 8.28
N LEU A 190 -14.56 5.97 8.29
CA LEU A 190 -13.79 4.75 8.57
C LEU A 190 -12.70 4.51 7.51
N PHE A 191 -13.04 4.65 6.22
CA PHE A 191 -12.06 4.56 5.14
C PHE A 191 -10.98 5.64 5.24
N GLU A 192 -11.38 6.90 5.49
CA GLU A 192 -10.44 8.02 5.66
C GLU A 192 -9.50 7.79 6.85
N LYS A 193 -10.02 7.36 8.01
CA LYS A 193 -9.20 7.04 9.19
C LYS A 193 -8.24 5.88 8.92
N ARG A 194 -8.69 4.83 8.25
CA ARG A 194 -7.85 3.69 7.88
C ARG A 194 -6.70 4.12 6.95
N SER A 195 -7.01 4.92 5.92
CA SER A 195 -6.00 5.47 5.00
C SER A 195 -4.99 6.36 5.73
N ALA A 196 -5.49 7.26 6.58
CA ALA A 196 -4.67 8.17 7.37
C ALA A 196 -3.74 7.42 8.34
N LEU A 197 -4.22 6.37 9.01
CA LEU A 197 -3.40 5.55 9.90
C LEU A 197 -2.19 4.97 9.17
N ILE A 198 -2.40 4.38 8.00
CA ILE A 198 -1.31 3.86 7.17
C ILE A 198 -0.32 4.98 6.85
N ALA A 199 -0.80 6.10 6.29
CA ALA A 199 0.04 7.21 5.86
C ALA A 199 0.87 7.84 6.99
N LEU A 200 0.28 7.99 8.18
CA LEU A 200 0.98 8.55 9.34
C LEU A 200 2.08 7.62 9.86
N VAL A 201 1.79 6.32 9.94
CA VAL A 201 2.75 5.33 10.48
C VAL A 201 3.89 5.06 9.49
N ILE A 202 3.59 4.85 8.20
CA ILE A 202 4.63 4.61 7.17
C ILE A 202 5.54 5.82 6.95
N LYS A 203 5.12 7.02 7.36
CA LYS A 203 5.94 8.23 7.37
C LYS A 203 6.60 8.54 8.71
N GLY A 204 6.39 7.69 9.73
CA GLY A 204 6.95 7.88 11.07
C GLY A 204 6.34 9.05 11.86
N GLN A 205 5.21 9.60 11.40
CA GLN A 205 4.50 10.69 12.06
C GLN A 205 3.64 10.21 13.23
N LEU A 206 3.36 8.91 13.25
CA LEU A 206 2.68 8.24 14.36
C LEU A 206 3.49 7.01 14.74
N ASN A 207 3.92 6.94 15.99
CA ASN A 207 4.69 5.82 16.50
C ASN A 207 3.74 4.74 17.06
N PRO A 208 3.75 3.51 16.52
CA PRO A 208 2.99 2.39 17.07
C PRO A 208 3.22 2.12 18.56
N SER A 209 4.44 2.31 19.08
CA SER A 209 4.75 1.98 20.47
C SER A 209 4.04 2.91 21.46
N THR A 210 3.89 4.19 21.13
CA THR A 210 3.22 5.16 22.00
C THR A 210 1.69 5.00 22.03
N LEU A 211 1.10 4.36 21.01
CA LEU A 211 -0.34 4.11 20.95
C LEU A 211 -0.77 2.99 21.91
N LYS A 212 0.01 1.91 22.01
CA LYS A 212 -0.26 0.81 22.94
C LYS A 212 -0.23 1.28 24.39
N GLU A 213 0.77 2.07 24.77
CA GLU A 213 0.90 2.65 26.11
C GLU A 213 -0.29 3.55 26.48
N SER A 214 -0.80 4.35 25.53
CA SER A 214 -1.96 5.21 25.78
C SER A 214 -3.28 4.45 25.95
N ALA A 215 -3.46 3.33 25.24
CA ALA A 215 -4.64 2.48 25.33
C ALA A 215 -4.63 1.65 26.63
N GLU A 216 -3.46 1.20 27.08
CA GLU A 216 -3.27 0.49 28.35
C GLU A 216 -3.39 1.42 29.56
N ALA A 217 -2.93 2.67 29.46
CA ALA A 217 -3.12 3.67 30.51
C ALA A 217 -4.59 4.08 30.70
N GLN A 218 -5.41 4.02 29.65
CA GLN A 218 -6.84 4.34 29.70
C GLN A 218 -7.73 3.16 30.12
N SER A 219 -7.22 1.92 30.09
CA SER A 219 -7.97 0.73 30.48
C SER A 219 -7.83 0.35 31.96
N HIS A 220 -6.96 1.04 32.72
CA HIS A 220 -6.88 0.89 34.17
C HIS A 220 -8.06 1.61 34.84
N PRO A 221 -8.94 0.91 35.58
CA PRO A 221 -10.03 1.57 36.28
C PRO A 221 -9.42 2.48 37.36
N VAL A 222 -9.75 3.78 37.29
CA VAL A 222 -9.49 4.70 38.38
C VAL A 222 -10.32 4.22 39.56
N HIS A 223 -9.69 3.52 40.50
CA HIS A 223 -10.31 3.21 41.80
C HIS A 223 -10.54 4.54 42.51
N PHE A 224 -11.77 5.04 42.43
CA PHE A 224 -12.25 6.11 43.29
C PHE A 224 -12.44 5.49 44.68
N GLU A 225 -11.40 5.55 45.52
CA GLU A 225 -11.58 5.40 46.95
C GLU A 225 -12.43 6.58 47.43
N ARG A 226 -13.70 6.30 47.71
CA ARG A 226 -14.55 7.23 48.47
C ARG A 226 -14.03 7.20 49.90
N GLU A 227 -13.25 8.22 50.27
CA GLU A 227 -13.07 8.58 51.67
C GLU A 227 -14.45 8.93 52.25
N LEU A 228 -15.02 7.98 53.00
CA LEU A 228 -16.05 8.22 53.99
C LEU A 228 -15.39 8.06 55.36
N GLY A 229 -15.06 9.17 56.00
CA GLY A 229 -14.73 9.27 57.42
C GLY A 229 -15.25 10.62 57.91
N THR A 230 -16.48 10.64 58.45
CA THR A 230 -16.84 10.81 59.88
C THR A 230 -16.53 12.18 60.45
#